data_AF-A0A1B2DE56-F1
#
_entry.id   AF-A0A1B2DE56-F1
#
_cell.length_a   1.000
_cell.length_b   1.000
_cell.length_c   1.000
_cell.angle_alpha   90.00
_cell.angle_beta   90.00
_cell.angle_gamma   90.00
#
_symmetry.space_group_name_H-M   'P 1'
#
loop_
_entity.id
_entity.type
_entity.pdbx_description
1 polymer ?
#
loop_
_entity_poly.entity_id
_entity_poly.type
_entity_poly.pdbx_seq_one_letter_code
_entity_poly.pdbx_strand_id
1 'polypeptide(L)'
;MVRGTARFRLDGKELQADRFHILHSGKGSLLDIDGIKEPLEYYLILYKASLPLLTAPFIRKLADNKSPFHRQYEFAPHDPVVLLHLAKTMQQRWHETHSLQRIHVKALFYQFIYEVEQQLQMQGKQAIQPDLVEQVIRHIRECYSTPITLASIARLLNYSAPYVSKQFKNKTGYSLIDFLILTRVDKAKELLLHSEASLQEISSSVGYPDLSYFIRIFKKTTGVTPGSFKAQAGSSRQEADRPTLMLRLSDAARGFRRYIDMEHDNDYQYVEEGEFTMYKGTKTSMGATVLLCLALMLSACSSGSGAANSIASSTSPAASTQTQNNSPAASQTNAEPAPSVYTDSQGHEVQLPESPKRVVLQGNSIGDLLALGIQPIGVDRRFIDESVYLDKEQTKAQDIGFPTNFEALVDLAPDLTMLGYVLDKQYEEVSKISPTVVFDQSLPLAERLPIIGEIVGKQAEAKQLLADYDAKAENMWSELHKAGKLTEGETAVVLIYYWSKDMYLMKTGGLASLLYQQSGYQMSERVKELEPAAGSPYIEVSKELMHDMLIGDRLFILYPHNEDAEASFAELLETSLWKSLPAVKSGKVTFVETKWNYEDMLTSDMLLDELPKLLAQ
;
A
#
# COMPACT_ATOMS: atom_id res chain seq x y z
N MET A 1 9.17 25.88 -20.99
CA MET A 1 10.43 26.16 -21.69
C MET A 1 10.76 27.64 -21.58
N VAL A 2 12.02 27.99 -21.33
CA VAL A 2 12.51 29.36 -21.14
C VAL A 2 13.38 29.80 -22.32
N ARG A 3 14.27 28.92 -22.79
CA ARG A 3 15.22 29.17 -23.89
C ARG A 3 15.42 27.92 -24.74
N GLY A 4 15.77 28.12 -26.02
CA GLY A 4 16.06 27.07 -26.98
C GLY A 4 14.86 26.70 -27.87
N THR A 5 15.14 25.86 -28.86
CA THR A 5 14.15 25.26 -29.76
C THR A 5 14.32 23.75 -29.73
N ALA A 6 13.23 23.06 -29.42
CA ALA A 6 13.16 21.60 -29.42
C ALA A 6 11.80 21.16 -29.97
N ARG A 7 11.76 19.91 -30.42
CA ARG A 7 10.51 19.25 -30.77
C ARG A 7 10.03 18.46 -29.57
N PHE A 8 8.80 18.70 -29.20
CA PHE A 8 8.15 18.01 -28.10
C PHE A 8 7.10 17.07 -28.69
N ARG A 9 6.99 15.86 -28.16
CA ARG A 9 5.90 14.95 -28.47
C ARG A 9 5.21 14.61 -27.16
N LEU A 10 3.99 15.11 -27.00
CA LEU A 10 3.16 14.83 -25.83
C LEU A 10 2.09 13.84 -26.23
N ASP A 11 2.17 12.64 -25.68
CA ASP A 11 1.29 11.52 -26.03
C ASP A 11 1.25 11.21 -27.54
N GLY A 12 2.42 11.31 -28.20
CA GLY A 12 2.59 11.07 -29.63
C GLY A 12 2.17 12.23 -30.54
N LYS A 13 1.52 13.28 -30.00
CA LYS A 13 1.21 14.51 -30.74
C LYS A 13 2.46 15.38 -30.81
N GLU A 14 2.96 15.59 -32.02
CA GLU A 14 4.14 16.42 -32.29
C GLU A 14 3.81 17.90 -32.12
N LEU A 15 4.68 18.60 -31.38
CA LEU A 15 4.57 19.99 -31.01
C LEU A 15 5.93 20.64 -31.28
N GLN A 16 5.92 21.67 -32.13
CA GLN A 16 7.07 22.55 -32.26
C GLN A 16 6.89 23.69 -31.27
N ALA A 17 7.79 23.79 -30.31
CA ALA A 17 7.76 24.83 -29.29
C ALA A 17 8.96 25.76 -29.44
N ASP A 18 8.67 27.05 -29.54
CA ASP A 18 9.64 28.15 -29.49
C ASP A 18 9.67 28.77 -28.08
N ARG A 19 10.62 29.67 -27.81
CA ARG A 19 10.87 30.27 -26.48
C ARG A 19 9.57 30.62 -25.72
N PHE A 20 9.58 30.40 -24.40
CA PHE A 20 8.42 30.61 -23.53
C PHE A 20 7.21 29.76 -23.89
N HIS A 21 7.38 28.44 -24.03
CA HIS A 21 6.26 27.52 -24.21
C HIS A 21 5.86 26.84 -22.91
N ILE A 22 4.56 26.69 -22.68
CA ILE A 22 4.00 25.90 -21.59
C ILE A 22 3.39 24.63 -22.17
N LEU A 23 3.77 23.50 -21.56
CA LEU A 23 3.17 22.20 -21.79
C LEU A 23 2.62 21.72 -20.45
N HIS A 24 1.38 21.29 -20.45
CA HIS A 24 0.72 20.73 -19.28
C HIS A 24 0.08 19.39 -19.65
N SER A 25 0.25 18.40 -18.78
CA SER A 25 -0.40 17.11 -18.91
C SER A 25 -0.66 16.46 -17.56
N GLY A 26 -1.61 15.52 -17.54
CA GLY A 26 -1.91 14.70 -16.39
C GLY A 26 -0.91 13.55 -16.18
N LYS A 27 -1.05 12.86 -15.06
CA LYS A 27 -0.29 11.63 -14.78
C LYS A 27 -0.60 10.57 -15.85
N GLY A 28 0.43 9.88 -16.32
CA GLY A 28 0.31 8.85 -17.35
C GLY A 28 0.66 9.33 -18.76
N SER A 29 0.76 10.64 -18.97
CA SER A 29 1.22 11.19 -20.24
C SER A 29 2.70 10.97 -20.48
N LEU A 30 3.06 10.73 -21.74
CA LEU A 30 4.44 10.59 -22.20
C LEU A 30 4.92 11.89 -22.84
N LEU A 31 6.06 12.43 -22.37
CA LEU A 31 6.72 13.59 -22.95
C LEU A 31 8.06 13.17 -23.58
N ASP A 32 8.13 13.19 -24.90
CA ASP A 32 9.38 13.01 -25.64
C ASP A 32 9.94 14.39 -26.05
N ILE A 33 11.25 14.55 -25.96
CA ILE A 33 11.96 15.76 -26.40
C ILE A 33 13.03 15.34 -27.41
N ASP A 34 12.96 15.85 -28.63
CA ASP A 34 13.93 15.59 -29.70
C ASP A 34 14.33 16.86 -30.46
N GLY A 35 15.29 16.72 -31.38
CA GLY A 35 15.60 17.78 -32.33
C GLY A 35 16.13 19.07 -31.69
N ILE A 36 16.81 18.95 -30.55
CA ILE A 36 17.43 20.06 -29.82
C ILE A 36 18.53 20.67 -30.69
N LYS A 37 18.34 21.92 -31.13
CA LYS A 37 19.32 22.66 -31.95
C LYS A 37 20.16 23.67 -31.15
N GLU A 38 19.60 24.16 -30.05
CA GLU A 38 20.22 25.11 -29.12
C GLU A 38 20.04 24.59 -27.69
N PRO A 39 20.86 25.03 -26.72
CA PRO A 39 20.69 24.65 -25.32
C PRO A 39 19.26 24.90 -24.84
N LEU A 40 18.61 23.84 -24.39
CA LEU A 40 17.22 23.86 -23.95
C LEU A 40 17.17 24.14 -22.44
N GLU A 41 16.56 25.27 -22.05
CA GLU A 41 16.31 25.59 -20.64
C GLU A 41 14.81 25.47 -20.36
N TYR A 42 14.43 24.73 -19.31
CA TYR A 42 13.03 24.56 -18.92
C TYR A 42 12.86 24.37 -17.41
N TYR A 43 11.65 24.67 -16.94
CA TYR A 43 11.19 24.32 -15.60
C TYR A 43 10.27 23.11 -15.71
N LEU A 44 10.50 22.10 -14.87
CA LEU A 44 9.58 20.97 -14.69
C LEU A 44 8.90 21.11 -13.33
N ILE A 45 7.60 21.36 -13.33
CA ILE A 45 6.80 21.51 -12.11
C ILE A 45 5.93 20.27 -11.96
N LEU A 46 6.28 19.42 -10.99
CA LEU A 46 5.50 18.23 -10.64
C LEU A 46 4.62 18.54 -9.43
N TYR A 47 3.33 18.28 -9.54
CA TYR A 47 2.38 18.55 -8.47
C TYR A 47 1.28 17.49 -8.40
N LYS A 48 0.67 17.35 -7.22
CA LYS A 48 -0.51 16.52 -6.99
C LYS A 48 -1.66 17.43 -6.56
N ALA A 49 -2.72 17.47 -7.36
CA ALA A 49 -3.94 18.15 -6.97
C ALA A 49 -4.83 17.17 -6.19
N SER A 50 -5.08 17.45 -4.90
CA SER A 50 -6.03 16.72 -4.07
C SER A 50 -7.02 17.70 -3.44
N LEU A 51 -8.32 17.41 -3.53
CA LEU A 51 -9.35 18.19 -2.85
C LEU A 51 -9.52 17.67 -1.41
N PRO A 52 -9.56 18.55 -0.39
CA PRO A 52 -9.88 18.16 0.97
C PRO A 52 -11.29 17.56 1.06
N LEU A 53 -11.45 16.55 1.92
CA LEU A 53 -12.64 15.70 2.03
C LEU A 53 -13.94 16.42 2.42
N LEU A 54 -13.86 17.58 3.09
CA LEU A 54 -15.01 18.38 3.54
C LEU A 54 -15.58 19.32 2.45
N THR A 55 -15.19 19.11 1.21
CA THR A 55 -15.57 19.99 0.11
C THR A 55 -17.00 19.69 -0.33
N ALA A 56 -17.89 20.70 -0.25
CA ALA A 56 -19.29 20.57 -0.62
C ALA A 56 -19.48 19.87 -1.98
N PRO A 57 -20.50 19.01 -2.16
CA PRO A 57 -20.69 18.21 -3.37
C PRO A 57 -20.69 19.01 -4.68
N PHE A 58 -21.16 20.27 -4.64
CA PHE A 58 -21.15 21.15 -5.81
C PHE A 58 -19.72 21.59 -6.22
N ILE A 59 -18.83 21.83 -5.26
CA ILE A 59 -17.42 22.16 -5.52
C ILE A 59 -16.71 20.93 -6.10
N ARG A 60 -17.02 19.73 -5.61
CA ARG A 60 -16.50 18.46 -6.17
C ARG A 60 -16.96 18.25 -7.61
N LYS A 61 -18.24 18.49 -7.91
CA LYS A 61 -18.79 18.44 -9.27
C LYS A 61 -18.19 19.52 -10.21
N LEU A 62 -17.85 20.70 -9.67
CA LEU A 62 -17.11 21.74 -10.38
C LEU A 62 -15.66 21.31 -10.67
N ALA A 63 -15.01 20.62 -9.73
CA ALA A 63 -13.69 20.06 -9.93
C ALA A 63 -13.71 18.94 -10.97
N ASP A 64 -14.67 18.02 -10.94
CA ASP A 64 -14.67 16.89 -11.87
C ASP A 64 -14.97 17.30 -13.32
N ASN A 65 -15.86 18.29 -13.54
CA ASN A 65 -16.21 18.75 -14.89
C ASN A 65 -15.33 19.89 -15.42
N LYS A 66 -14.54 20.57 -14.58
CA LYS A 66 -13.72 21.74 -14.97
C LYS A 66 -12.35 21.81 -14.27
N SER A 67 -11.82 20.72 -13.71
CA SER A 67 -10.48 20.77 -13.11
C SER A 67 -9.45 21.14 -14.19
N PRO A 68 -8.64 22.19 -13.97
CA PRO A 68 -7.52 22.51 -14.86
C PRO A 68 -6.40 21.45 -14.78
N PHE A 69 -6.38 20.66 -13.69
CA PHE A 69 -5.26 19.80 -13.32
C PHE A 69 -5.16 18.49 -14.11
N HIS A 70 -6.24 18.08 -14.80
CA HIS A 70 -6.28 16.84 -15.59
C HIS A 70 -6.31 17.09 -17.11
N ARG A 71 -6.20 18.35 -17.53
CA ARG A 71 -6.30 18.75 -18.93
C ARG A 71 -4.93 18.72 -19.59
N GLN A 72 -4.87 18.33 -20.86
CA GLN A 72 -3.68 18.47 -21.67
C GLN A 72 -3.77 19.76 -22.49
N TYR A 73 -2.76 20.62 -22.39
CA TYR A 73 -2.71 21.84 -23.19
C TYR A 73 -1.29 22.33 -23.45
N GLU A 74 -1.15 23.03 -24.57
CA GLU A 74 0.07 23.64 -25.04
C GLU A 74 -0.19 25.05 -25.59
N PHE A 75 0.57 26.03 -25.10
CA PHE A 75 0.52 27.39 -25.61
C PHE A 75 1.78 28.18 -25.30
N ALA A 76 2.00 29.21 -26.11
CA ALA A 76 2.96 30.27 -25.82
C ALA A 76 2.22 31.37 -25.04
N PRO A 77 2.57 31.67 -23.78
CA PRO A 77 1.90 32.70 -22.99
C PRO A 77 2.06 34.08 -23.63
N HIS A 78 1.03 34.93 -23.46
CA HIS A 78 1.06 36.31 -23.93
C HIS A 78 1.98 37.16 -23.04
N ASP A 79 1.93 36.92 -21.73
CA ASP A 79 2.83 37.50 -20.75
C ASP A 79 3.69 36.39 -20.09
N PRO A 80 4.79 36.00 -20.74
CA PRO A 80 5.66 34.95 -20.22
C PRO A 80 6.53 35.41 -19.07
N VAL A 81 6.70 36.72 -18.85
CA VAL A 81 7.61 37.27 -17.84
C VAL A 81 7.05 37.05 -16.44
N VAL A 82 5.75 37.26 -16.25
CA VAL A 82 5.06 36.99 -14.99
C VAL A 82 5.19 35.52 -14.60
N LEU A 83 4.91 34.62 -15.53
CA LEU A 83 5.01 33.17 -15.32
C LEU A 83 6.45 32.73 -15.02
N LEU A 84 7.43 33.30 -15.74
CA LEU A 84 8.85 33.04 -15.47
C LEU A 84 9.28 33.55 -14.10
N HIS A 85 8.80 34.73 -13.69
CA HIS A 85 9.11 35.29 -12.37
C HIS A 85 8.55 34.43 -11.25
N LEU A 86 7.31 33.96 -11.39
CA LEU A 86 6.69 33.02 -10.45
C LEU A 86 7.47 31.70 -10.38
N ALA A 87 7.83 31.12 -11.53
CA ALA A 87 8.60 29.88 -11.58
C ALA A 87 10.00 30.03 -10.92
N LYS A 88 10.72 31.12 -11.20
CA LYS A 88 11.99 31.44 -10.57
C LYS A 88 11.87 31.63 -9.07
N THR A 89 10.86 32.38 -8.63
CA THR A 89 10.63 32.63 -7.20
C THR A 89 10.28 31.34 -6.48
N MET A 90 9.41 30.50 -7.07
CA MET A 90 9.11 29.17 -6.54
C MET A 90 10.38 28.33 -6.39
N GLN A 91 11.22 28.25 -7.42
CA GLN A 91 12.49 27.52 -7.37
C GLN A 91 13.40 28.05 -6.24
N GLN A 92 13.58 29.38 -6.14
CA GLN A 92 14.42 29.97 -5.10
C GLN A 92 13.93 29.63 -3.69
N ARG A 93 12.64 29.85 -3.42
CA ARG A 93 12.04 29.55 -2.10
C ARG A 93 12.02 28.05 -1.80
N TRP A 94 11.98 27.20 -2.82
CA TRP A 94 11.98 25.76 -2.66
C TRP A 94 13.29 25.20 -2.08
N HIS A 95 14.41 25.87 -2.37
CA HIS A 95 15.72 25.51 -1.84
C HIS A 95 15.94 25.99 -0.40
N GLU A 96 15.10 26.90 0.09
CA GLU A 96 15.13 27.34 1.49
C GLU A 96 14.50 26.25 2.39
N THR A 97 15.22 25.77 3.41
CA THR A 97 14.84 24.61 4.24
C THR A 97 13.75 24.89 5.27
N HIS A 98 13.20 26.11 5.33
CA HIS A 98 12.22 26.50 6.33
C HIS A 98 10.78 26.12 5.96
N SER A 99 10.00 25.64 6.94
CA SER A 99 8.60 25.24 6.77
C SER A 99 7.70 26.37 6.23
N LEU A 100 7.96 27.63 6.62
CA LEU A 100 7.24 28.80 6.11
C LEU A 100 7.41 28.99 4.60
N GLN A 101 8.58 28.68 4.04
CA GLN A 101 8.82 28.82 2.61
C GLN A 101 8.06 27.77 1.80
N ARG A 102 7.80 26.59 2.36
CA ARG A 102 6.93 25.58 1.73
C ARG A 102 5.50 26.09 1.59
N ILE A 103 5.00 26.86 2.56
CA ILE A 103 3.68 27.51 2.48
C ILE A 103 3.70 28.59 1.39
N HIS A 104 4.75 29.41 1.35
CA HIS A 104 4.89 30.44 0.34
C HIS A 104 4.97 29.87 -1.09
N VAL A 105 5.71 28.78 -1.31
CA VAL A 105 5.74 28.10 -2.61
C VAL A 105 4.35 27.62 -3.02
N LYS A 106 3.54 27.08 -2.09
CA LYS A 106 2.15 26.70 -2.41
C LYS A 106 1.32 27.89 -2.86
N ALA A 107 1.44 29.04 -2.17
CA ALA A 107 0.73 30.26 -2.55
C ALA A 107 1.16 30.75 -3.95
N LEU A 108 2.47 30.78 -4.22
CA LEU A 108 3.02 31.14 -5.53
C LEU A 108 2.59 30.16 -6.62
N PHE A 109 2.47 28.87 -6.31
CA PHE A 109 1.98 27.86 -7.25
C PHE A 109 0.51 28.07 -7.61
N TYR A 110 -0.35 28.40 -6.65
CA TYR A 110 -1.74 28.75 -6.95
C TYR A 110 -1.84 30.00 -7.82
N GLN A 111 -0.99 31.00 -7.58
CA GLN A 111 -0.89 32.17 -8.44
C GLN A 111 -0.42 31.79 -9.85
N PHE A 112 0.59 30.92 -9.98
CA PHE A 112 1.08 30.43 -11.26
C PHE A 112 -0.03 29.73 -12.07
N ILE A 113 -0.80 28.84 -11.44
CA ILE A 113 -1.93 28.16 -12.10
C ILE A 113 -3.00 29.16 -12.54
N TYR A 114 -3.33 30.16 -11.70
CA TYR A 114 -4.28 31.21 -12.06
C TYR A 114 -3.85 31.96 -13.33
N GLU A 115 -2.58 32.40 -13.39
CA GLU A 115 -2.02 33.11 -14.54
C GLU A 115 -2.01 32.24 -15.81
N VAL A 116 -1.65 30.95 -15.68
CA VAL A 116 -1.67 30.00 -16.80
C VAL A 116 -3.09 29.86 -17.36
N GLU A 117 -4.08 29.61 -16.50
CA GLU A 117 -5.48 29.43 -16.91
C GLU A 117 -6.07 30.70 -17.50
N GLN A 118 -5.77 31.86 -16.93
CA GLN A 118 -6.21 33.16 -17.45
C GLN A 118 -5.70 33.38 -18.88
N GLN A 119 -4.39 33.17 -19.11
CA GLN A 119 -3.80 33.35 -20.42
C GLN A 119 -4.25 32.29 -21.44
N LEU A 120 -4.46 31.05 -21.01
CA LEU A 120 -5.02 29.98 -21.85
C LEU A 120 -6.44 30.35 -22.33
N GLN A 121 -7.29 30.86 -21.43
CA GLN A 121 -8.64 31.31 -21.76
C GLN A 121 -8.66 32.49 -22.74
N MET A 122 -7.79 33.49 -22.52
CA MET A 122 -7.68 34.65 -23.41
C MET A 122 -7.31 34.27 -24.85
N GLN A 123 -6.50 33.23 -25.02
CA GLN A 123 -6.08 32.76 -26.34
C GLN A 123 -7.10 31.83 -27.02
N GLY A 124 -8.21 31.49 -26.36
CA GLY A 124 -9.21 30.58 -26.91
C GLY A 124 -8.69 29.16 -27.18
N LYS A 125 -7.56 28.79 -26.59
CA LYS A 125 -6.94 27.47 -26.72
C LYS A 125 -7.80 26.44 -25.99
N GLN A 126 -8.30 25.44 -26.72
CA GLN A 126 -9.05 24.36 -26.11
C GLN A 126 -8.10 23.35 -25.47
N ALA A 127 -8.21 23.19 -24.17
CA ALA A 127 -7.64 22.07 -23.46
C ALA A 127 -8.25 20.75 -23.96
N ILE A 128 -7.40 19.79 -24.28
CA ILE A 128 -7.81 18.46 -24.75
C ILE A 128 -7.84 17.53 -23.53
N GLN A 129 -8.90 16.75 -23.39
CA GLN A 129 -8.89 15.63 -22.46
C GLN A 129 -8.20 14.44 -23.14
N PRO A 130 -7.06 13.93 -22.62
CA PRO A 130 -6.37 12.83 -23.25
C PRO A 130 -7.27 11.58 -23.22
N ASP A 131 -7.34 10.87 -24.34
CA ASP A 131 -8.21 9.70 -24.47
C ASP A 131 -7.68 8.57 -23.60
N LEU A 132 -8.43 8.20 -22.57
CA LEU A 132 -8.07 7.13 -21.64
C LEU A 132 -7.74 5.83 -22.37
N VAL A 133 -8.59 5.42 -23.31
CA VAL A 133 -8.43 4.13 -23.99
C VAL A 133 -7.18 4.14 -24.86
N GLU A 134 -6.87 5.27 -25.51
CA GLU A 134 -5.66 5.39 -26.32
C GLU A 134 -4.38 5.30 -25.46
N GLN A 135 -4.39 5.92 -24.27
CA GLN A 135 -3.28 5.80 -23.31
C GLN A 135 -3.10 4.34 -22.86
N VAL A 136 -4.20 3.63 -22.60
CA VAL A 136 -4.16 2.20 -22.25
C VAL A 136 -3.61 1.34 -23.39
N ILE A 137 -4.09 1.56 -24.63
CA ILE A 137 -3.61 0.82 -25.82
C ILE A 137 -2.11 1.05 -26.01
N ARG A 138 -1.65 2.29 -25.90
CA ARG A 138 -0.24 2.63 -26.04
C ARG A 138 0.61 1.92 -24.99
N HIS A 139 0.19 1.99 -23.73
CA HIS A 139 0.90 1.31 -22.65
C HIS A 139 0.99 -0.20 -22.88
N ILE A 140 -0.09 -0.85 -23.35
CA ILE A 140 -0.07 -2.26 -23.71
C ILE A 140 0.93 -2.54 -24.84
N ARG A 141 0.95 -1.72 -25.89
CA ARG A 141 1.86 -1.88 -27.03
C ARG A 141 3.33 -1.69 -26.68
N GLU A 142 3.63 -0.84 -25.71
CA GLU A 142 4.99 -0.59 -25.25
C GLU A 142 5.47 -1.65 -24.26
N CYS A 143 4.58 -2.12 -23.38
CA CYS A 143 4.95 -2.99 -22.26
C CYS A 143 4.46 -4.45 -22.40
N TYR A 144 3.97 -4.87 -23.57
CA TYR A 144 3.28 -6.17 -23.73
C TYR A 144 4.10 -7.38 -23.23
N SER A 145 5.42 -7.34 -23.30
CA SER A 145 6.30 -8.45 -22.89
C SER A 145 6.41 -8.61 -21.36
N THR A 146 5.97 -7.63 -20.58
CA THR A 146 6.01 -7.65 -19.11
C THR A 146 4.64 -8.04 -18.52
N PRO A 147 4.57 -8.47 -17.24
CA PRO A 147 3.30 -8.71 -16.56
C PRO A 147 2.48 -7.42 -16.44
N ILE A 148 1.39 -7.32 -17.21
CA ILE A 148 0.46 -6.19 -17.17
C ILE A 148 -0.82 -6.63 -16.46
N THR A 149 -1.26 -5.84 -15.48
CA THR A 149 -2.57 -6.01 -14.84
C THR A 149 -3.44 -4.79 -15.05
N LEU A 150 -4.76 -4.98 -15.09
CA LEU A 150 -5.72 -3.87 -15.15
C LEU A 150 -5.50 -2.87 -14.01
N ALA A 151 -5.23 -3.37 -12.79
CA ALA A 151 -4.95 -2.54 -11.62
C ALA A 151 -3.67 -1.70 -11.80
N SER A 152 -2.61 -2.26 -12.40
CA SER A 152 -1.37 -1.52 -12.66
C SER A 152 -1.58 -0.34 -13.63
N ILE A 153 -2.35 -0.56 -14.71
CA ILE A 153 -2.67 0.48 -15.69
C ILE A 153 -3.59 1.54 -15.09
N ALA A 154 -4.61 1.11 -14.35
CA ALA A 154 -5.54 1.99 -13.66
C ALA A 154 -4.80 2.94 -12.70
N ARG A 155 -3.90 2.39 -11.87
CA ARG A 155 -3.05 3.16 -10.96
C ARG A 155 -2.09 4.10 -11.69
N LEU A 156 -1.53 3.67 -12.82
CA LEU A 156 -0.65 4.51 -13.64
C LEU A 156 -1.38 5.75 -14.13
N LEU A 157 -2.61 5.60 -14.61
CA LEU A 157 -3.40 6.66 -15.23
C LEU A 157 -4.29 7.44 -14.24
N ASN A 158 -4.23 7.15 -12.92
CA ASN A 158 -5.14 7.70 -11.90
C ASN A 158 -6.63 7.49 -12.23
N TYR A 159 -6.98 6.32 -12.74
CA TYR A 159 -8.38 5.91 -12.90
C TYR A 159 -8.63 4.66 -12.09
N SER A 160 -9.90 4.39 -11.77
CA SER A 160 -10.25 3.12 -11.17
C SER A 160 -10.24 1.99 -12.20
N ALA A 161 -9.82 0.79 -11.78
CA ALA A 161 -9.74 -0.38 -12.64
C ALA A 161 -11.09 -0.72 -13.32
N PRO A 162 -12.24 -0.63 -12.63
CA PRO A 162 -13.54 -0.82 -13.27
C PRO A 162 -13.85 0.23 -14.35
N TYR A 163 -13.50 1.51 -14.11
CA TYR A 163 -13.71 2.56 -15.09
C TYR A 163 -12.87 2.32 -16.35
N VAL A 164 -11.58 2.00 -16.19
CA VAL A 164 -10.70 1.64 -17.30
C VAL A 164 -11.24 0.43 -18.06
N SER A 165 -11.62 -0.64 -17.36
CA SER A 165 -12.16 -1.86 -17.97
C SER A 165 -13.42 -1.57 -18.80
N LYS A 166 -14.37 -0.82 -18.22
CA LYS A 166 -15.63 -0.45 -18.90
C LYS A 166 -15.36 0.41 -20.13
N GLN A 167 -14.57 1.47 -19.99
CA GLN A 167 -14.26 2.38 -21.10
C GLN A 167 -13.48 1.65 -22.21
N PHE A 168 -12.49 0.84 -21.83
CA PHE A 168 -11.69 0.06 -22.76
C PHE A 168 -12.55 -0.95 -23.54
N LYS A 169 -13.44 -1.69 -22.85
CA LYS A 169 -14.35 -2.64 -23.50
C LYS A 169 -15.37 -1.94 -24.40
N ASN A 170 -15.94 -0.82 -23.95
CA ASN A 170 -16.91 -0.06 -24.75
C ASN A 170 -16.31 0.46 -26.06
N LYS A 171 -15.05 0.90 -26.04
CA LYS A 171 -14.40 1.48 -27.21
C LYS A 171 -13.73 0.44 -28.11
N THR A 172 -13.09 -0.58 -27.55
CA THR A 172 -12.33 -1.58 -28.31
C THR A 172 -13.14 -2.83 -28.64
N GLY A 173 -14.22 -3.11 -27.91
CA GLY A 173 -14.97 -4.37 -27.98
C GLY A 173 -14.33 -5.54 -27.24
N TYR A 174 -13.09 -5.40 -26.74
CA TYR A 174 -12.32 -6.44 -26.07
C TYR A 174 -12.10 -6.12 -24.59
N SER A 175 -11.91 -7.16 -23.77
CA SER A 175 -11.34 -6.93 -22.45
C SER A 175 -9.86 -6.53 -22.58
N LEU A 176 -9.32 -5.85 -21.56
CA LEU A 176 -7.91 -5.45 -21.55
C LEU A 176 -6.97 -6.67 -21.69
N ILE A 177 -7.30 -7.77 -21.01
CA ILE A 177 -6.52 -9.01 -21.06
C ILE A 177 -6.62 -9.68 -22.43
N ASP A 178 -7.81 -9.71 -23.05
CA ASP A 178 -7.97 -10.25 -24.40
C ASP A 178 -7.18 -9.43 -25.42
N PHE A 179 -7.19 -8.10 -25.30
CA PHE A 179 -6.42 -7.22 -26.17
C PHE A 179 -4.90 -7.41 -26.01
N LEU A 180 -4.42 -7.62 -24.78
CA LEU A 180 -3.03 -7.97 -24.51
C LEU A 180 -2.66 -9.33 -25.14
N ILE A 181 -3.51 -10.35 -25.00
CA ILE A 181 -3.30 -11.66 -25.60
C ILE A 181 -3.20 -11.54 -27.13
N LEU A 182 -4.12 -10.80 -27.76
CA LEU A 182 -4.09 -10.54 -29.20
C LEU A 182 -2.78 -9.85 -29.62
N THR A 183 -2.38 -8.81 -28.88
CA THR A 183 -1.13 -8.07 -29.13
C THR A 183 0.10 -8.98 -29.04
N ARG A 184 0.18 -9.82 -28.00
CA ARG A 184 1.29 -10.77 -27.81
C ARG A 184 1.33 -11.84 -28.90
N VAL A 185 0.17 -12.37 -29.29
CA VAL A 185 0.07 -13.38 -30.35
C VAL A 185 0.46 -12.79 -31.71
N ASP A 186 0.05 -11.56 -32.02
CA ASP A 186 0.42 -10.90 -33.28
C ASP A 186 1.92 -10.62 -33.34
N LYS A 187 2.54 -10.20 -32.22
CA LYS A 187 4.01 -10.09 -32.12
C LYS A 187 4.71 -11.44 -32.24
N ALA A 188 4.15 -12.50 -31.69
CA ALA A 188 4.68 -13.85 -31.86
C ALA A 188 4.60 -14.33 -33.32
N LYS A 189 3.52 -14.04 -34.04
CA LYS A 189 3.42 -14.34 -35.49
C LYS A 189 4.52 -13.62 -36.27
N GLU A 190 4.74 -12.34 -35.99
CA GLU A 190 5.81 -11.55 -36.62
C GLU A 190 7.18 -12.20 -36.40
N LEU A 191 7.50 -12.59 -35.16
CA LEU A 191 8.75 -13.26 -34.83
C LEU A 191 8.87 -14.66 -35.47
N LEU A 192 7.79 -15.44 -35.52
CA LEU A 192 7.78 -16.77 -36.16
C LEU A 192 8.05 -16.69 -37.66
N LEU A 193 7.64 -15.60 -38.30
CA LEU A 193 7.89 -15.35 -39.71
C LEU A 193 9.28 -14.78 -39.93
N HIS A 194 9.70 -13.78 -39.17
CA HIS A 194 10.86 -12.95 -39.50
C HIS A 194 12.12 -13.26 -38.68
N SER A 195 12.09 -14.28 -37.81
CA SER A 195 13.26 -14.67 -37.02
C SER A 195 13.51 -16.19 -37.03
N GLU A 196 14.77 -16.54 -36.77
CA GLU A 196 15.20 -17.93 -36.52
C GLU A 196 15.18 -18.31 -35.04
N ALA A 197 14.57 -17.48 -34.19
CA ALA A 197 14.46 -17.74 -32.76
C ALA A 197 13.68 -19.03 -32.49
N SER A 198 14.08 -19.74 -31.44
CA SER A 198 13.39 -20.93 -30.95
C SER A 198 12.01 -20.57 -30.39
N LEU A 199 11.11 -21.55 -30.32
CA LEU A 199 9.78 -21.33 -29.74
C LEU A 199 9.84 -20.88 -28.28
N GLN A 200 10.86 -21.33 -27.52
CA GLN A 200 11.06 -20.91 -26.13
C GLN A 200 11.45 -19.43 -26.03
N GLU A 201 12.39 -18.98 -26.87
CA GLU A 201 12.84 -17.58 -26.91
C GLU A 201 11.70 -16.66 -27.35
N ILE A 202 10.94 -17.06 -28.40
CA ILE A 202 9.77 -16.31 -28.86
C ILE A 202 8.75 -16.20 -27.75
N SER A 203 8.39 -17.32 -27.10
CA SER A 203 7.44 -17.36 -25.98
C SER A 203 7.83 -16.39 -24.86
N SER A 204 9.10 -16.44 -24.44
CA SER A 204 9.63 -15.59 -23.38
C SER A 204 9.65 -14.11 -23.78
N SER A 205 10.05 -13.80 -25.02
CA SER A 205 10.11 -12.42 -25.54
C SER A 205 8.75 -11.72 -25.63
N VAL A 206 7.66 -12.48 -25.81
CA VAL A 206 6.29 -11.94 -25.85
C VAL A 206 5.59 -11.97 -24.50
N GLY A 207 6.29 -12.36 -23.43
CA GLY A 207 5.78 -12.32 -22.05
C GLY A 207 5.09 -13.60 -21.57
N TYR A 208 5.44 -14.75 -22.13
CA TYR A 208 5.02 -16.07 -21.65
C TYR A 208 6.24 -16.94 -21.29
N PRO A 209 6.63 -17.01 -20.01
CA PRO A 209 7.74 -17.87 -19.56
C PRO A 209 7.46 -19.37 -19.79
N ASP A 210 6.19 -19.77 -19.62
CA ASP A 210 5.73 -21.14 -19.85
C ASP A 210 5.36 -21.35 -21.33
N LEU A 211 6.16 -22.16 -22.03
CA LEU A 211 5.97 -22.52 -23.43
C LEU A 211 4.69 -23.31 -23.70
N SER A 212 4.31 -24.22 -22.79
CA SER A 212 3.11 -25.04 -22.94
C SER A 212 1.85 -24.18 -22.86
N TYR A 213 1.84 -23.22 -21.94
CA TYR A 213 0.78 -22.22 -21.84
C TYR A 213 0.70 -21.35 -23.10
N PHE A 214 1.85 -20.86 -23.59
CA PHE A 214 1.91 -20.07 -24.82
C PHE A 214 1.36 -20.83 -26.03
N ILE A 215 1.76 -22.09 -26.25
CA ILE A 215 1.26 -22.91 -27.36
C ILE A 215 -0.27 -23.04 -27.31
N ARG A 216 -0.82 -23.26 -26.12
CA ARG A 216 -2.28 -23.36 -25.91
C ARG A 216 -2.99 -22.05 -26.24
N ILE A 217 -2.48 -20.91 -25.76
CA ILE A 217 -3.05 -19.59 -26.04
C ILE A 217 -2.94 -19.24 -27.53
N PHE A 218 -1.78 -19.45 -28.14
CA PHE A 218 -1.57 -19.20 -29.57
C PHE A 218 -2.52 -20.04 -30.43
N LYS A 219 -2.70 -21.33 -30.11
CA LYS A 219 -3.65 -22.21 -30.80
C LYS A 219 -5.10 -21.77 -30.59
N LYS A 220 -5.46 -21.35 -29.37
CA LYS A 220 -6.80 -20.84 -29.06
C LYS A 220 -7.12 -19.57 -29.88
N THR A 221 -6.13 -18.69 -30.06
CA THR A 221 -6.32 -17.40 -30.75
C THR A 221 -6.20 -17.52 -32.27
N THR A 222 -5.33 -18.39 -32.80
CA THR A 222 -5.05 -18.50 -34.24
C THR A 222 -5.65 -19.73 -34.91
N GLY A 223 -6.13 -20.71 -34.14
CA GLY A 223 -6.63 -22.00 -34.62
C GLY A 223 -5.54 -23.07 -34.82
N VAL A 224 -4.27 -22.68 -34.92
CA VAL A 224 -3.13 -23.60 -35.21
C VAL A 224 -2.00 -23.44 -34.19
N THR A 225 -1.14 -24.45 -34.04
CA THR A 225 0.01 -24.34 -33.13
C THR A 225 1.10 -23.42 -33.72
N PRO A 226 1.95 -22.78 -32.89
CA PRO A 226 3.07 -21.95 -33.38
C PRO A 226 3.97 -22.67 -34.39
N GLY A 227 4.29 -23.94 -34.15
CA GLY A 227 5.10 -24.76 -35.05
C GLY A 227 4.40 -25.05 -36.38
N SER A 228 3.10 -25.34 -36.36
CA SER A 228 2.31 -25.53 -37.58
C SER A 228 2.16 -24.22 -38.35
N PHE A 229 1.99 -23.10 -37.66
CA PHE A 229 1.97 -21.76 -38.26
C PHE A 229 3.29 -21.44 -38.99
N LYS A 230 4.45 -21.72 -38.35
CA LYS A 230 5.78 -21.55 -38.98
C LYS A 230 5.96 -22.47 -40.20
N ALA A 231 5.53 -23.73 -40.11
CA ALA A 231 5.62 -24.68 -41.21
C ALA A 231 4.73 -24.30 -42.41
N GLN A 232 3.48 -23.88 -42.14
CA GLN A 232 2.55 -23.43 -43.17
C GLN A 232 3.06 -22.16 -43.88
N ALA A 233 3.63 -21.21 -43.14
CA ALA A 233 4.23 -20.01 -43.73
C ALA A 233 5.55 -20.32 -44.48
N GLY A 234 6.31 -21.33 -44.03
CA GLY A 234 7.50 -21.82 -44.72
C GLY A 234 7.20 -22.48 -46.06
N SER A 235 6.09 -23.21 -46.19
CA SER A 235 5.66 -23.77 -47.48
C SER A 235 5.23 -22.71 -48.50
N SER A 236 4.76 -21.53 -48.06
CA SER A 236 4.48 -20.40 -48.96
C SER A 236 5.73 -19.60 -49.37
N ARG A 237 6.88 -19.80 -48.71
CA ARG A 237 8.14 -19.10 -49.06
C ARG A 237 8.87 -19.69 -50.27
N GLN A 238 8.62 -20.95 -50.64
CA GLN A 238 9.33 -21.60 -51.74
C GLN A 238 8.88 -21.20 -53.15
N GLU A 239 7.79 -20.44 -53.30
CA GLU A 239 7.31 -19.94 -54.62
C GLU A 239 7.51 -18.43 -54.85
N ALA A 240 8.08 -17.70 -53.88
CA ALA A 240 8.17 -16.24 -53.93
C ALA A 240 9.61 -15.69 -53.89
N ASP A 241 10.57 -16.43 -54.45
CA ASP A 241 11.88 -15.88 -54.83
C ASP A 241 11.70 -14.98 -56.08
N ARG A 242 11.12 -13.80 -55.87
CA ARG A 242 11.07 -12.71 -56.84
C ARG A 242 11.57 -11.43 -56.17
N PRO A 243 12.75 -10.92 -56.55
CA PRO A 243 13.39 -9.76 -55.92
C PRO A 243 12.79 -8.43 -56.41
N THR A 244 11.47 -8.25 -56.30
CA THR A 244 10.77 -7.03 -56.74
C THR A 244 9.55 -6.71 -55.87
N LEU A 245 9.73 -6.70 -54.54
CA LEU A 245 8.81 -6.02 -53.61
C LEU A 245 9.59 -5.29 -52.50
N MET A 246 10.72 -4.67 -52.87
CA MET A 246 11.10 -3.40 -52.27
C MET A 246 10.23 -2.31 -52.92
N LEU A 247 9.71 -1.39 -52.10
CA LEU A 247 8.72 -0.35 -52.42
C LEU A 247 7.25 -0.80 -52.50
N ARG A 248 6.63 -0.93 -51.33
CA ARG A 248 5.47 -0.11 -50.90
C ARG A 248 4.89 -0.68 -49.60
N LEU A 249 5.30 -0.09 -48.48
CA LEU A 249 4.52 0.13 -47.25
C LEU A 249 5.36 1.09 -46.40
N SER A 250 5.29 2.35 -46.81
CA SER A 250 5.93 3.51 -46.20
C SER A 250 5.00 4.16 -45.19
N ASP A 251 4.53 3.40 -44.20
CA ASP A 251 3.95 3.95 -42.97
C ASP A 251 4.60 3.22 -41.81
N ALA A 252 5.64 3.88 -41.31
CA ALA A 252 6.65 3.32 -40.45
C ALA A 252 6.17 3.16 -39.00
N ALA A 253 6.37 1.98 -38.43
CA ALA A 253 6.86 1.90 -37.06
C ALA A 253 8.39 1.71 -37.16
N ARG A 254 9.12 2.83 -37.26
CA ARG A 254 10.57 2.79 -36.95
C ARG A 254 10.67 2.23 -35.54
N GLY A 255 11.28 1.06 -35.39
CA GLY A 255 11.61 0.52 -34.08
C GLY A 255 12.38 1.58 -33.31
N PHE A 256 11.75 2.16 -32.29
CA PHE A 256 12.42 3.07 -31.39
C PHE A 256 13.44 2.23 -30.61
N ARG A 257 14.73 2.49 -30.87
CA ARG A 257 15.79 2.11 -29.95
C ARG A 257 15.45 2.75 -28.61
N ARG A 258 15.06 1.92 -27.65
CA ARG A 258 15.07 2.30 -26.23
C ARG A 258 16.50 2.68 -25.89
N TYR A 259 16.68 3.85 -25.29
CA TYR A 259 17.93 4.21 -24.62
C TYR A 259 17.93 3.77 -23.14
N ILE A 260 17.03 2.87 -22.75
CA ILE A 260 17.04 2.29 -21.41
C ILE A 260 16.81 0.79 -21.59
N ASP A 261 17.90 0.10 -21.87
CA ASP A 261 18.05 -1.31 -21.51
C ASP A 261 19.08 -1.38 -20.39
N MET A 262 18.91 -2.37 -19.55
CA MET A 262 19.54 -2.55 -18.23
C MET A 262 21.08 -2.48 -18.21
N GLU A 263 21.59 -2.07 -17.04
CA GLU A 263 22.96 -2.27 -16.50
C GLU A 263 24.11 -1.43 -17.07
N HIS A 264 24.61 -0.51 -16.22
CA HIS A 264 25.96 0.07 -16.20
C HIS A 264 26.54 0.64 -17.51
N ASP A 265 26.27 1.93 -17.81
CA ASP A 265 27.29 2.92 -18.20
C ASP A 265 26.64 4.26 -18.59
N ASN A 266 26.87 5.31 -17.78
CA ASN A 266 27.22 6.65 -18.28
C ASN A 266 27.49 7.62 -17.11
N ASP A 267 28.73 7.57 -16.63
CA ASP A 267 29.42 8.72 -16.07
C ASP A 267 29.75 9.69 -17.22
N TYR A 268 28.86 10.63 -17.54
CA TYR A 268 29.24 11.86 -18.26
C TYR A 268 28.41 13.06 -17.75
N GLN A 269 29.09 13.86 -16.93
CA GLN A 269 28.75 15.19 -16.40
C GLN A 269 27.46 15.84 -16.94
N TYR A 270 26.35 15.59 -16.26
CA TYR A 270 25.27 16.56 -16.14
C TYR A 270 25.59 17.46 -14.94
N VAL A 271 25.50 18.78 -15.12
CA VAL A 271 25.36 19.69 -13.98
C VAL A 271 23.92 19.51 -13.47
N GLU A 272 23.71 18.50 -12.64
CA GLU A 272 22.44 18.22 -11.97
C GLU A 272 22.21 19.24 -10.85
N GLU A 273 21.26 20.15 -11.04
CA GLU A 273 20.47 20.64 -9.89
C GLU A 273 19.35 19.62 -9.68
N GLY A 274 19.49 18.81 -8.62
CA GLY A 274 18.76 17.55 -8.44
C GLY A 274 17.23 17.63 -8.40
N GLU A 275 16.59 16.48 -8.58
CA GLU A 275 15.16 16.31 -8.39
C GLU A 275 14.76 16.58 -6.92
N PHE A 276 13.90 17.58 -6.71
CA PHE A 276 13.39 17.90 -5.39
C PHE A 276 11.90 17.56 -5.29
N THR A 277 11.61 16.46 -4.61
CA THR A 277 10.25 16.00 -4.32
C THR A 277 9.61 16.80 -3.19
N MET A 278 8.30 17.06 -3.29
CA MET A 278 7.50 17.82 -2.29
C MET A 278 7.33 17.08 -0.94
N TYR A 279 7.68 15.79 -0.92
CA TYR A 279 7.84 14.99 0.30
C TYR A 279 9.28 14.46 0.35
N LYS A 280 10.14 15.18 1.07
CA LYS A 280 11.36 14.63 1.67
C LYS A 280 11.30 15.02 3.14
N GLY A 281 11.06 14.04 4.01
CA GLY A 281 11.44 14.16 5.41
C GLY A 281 12.93 14.49 5.43
N THR A 282 13.31 15.60 6.05
CA THR A 282 14.70 16.01 6.16
C THR A 282 15.43 14.98 7.01
N LYS A 283 16.18 14.06 6.39
CA LYS A 283 17.15 13.25 7.11
C LYS A 283 18.18 14.20 7.70
N THR A 284 18.20 14.34 9.02
CA THR A 284 19.34 14.93 9.72
C THR A 284 20.55 14.05 9.42
N SER A 285 21.60 14.66 8.86
CA SER A 285 22.87 13.97 8.60
C SER A 285 23.43 13.45 9.93
N MET A 286 23.40 12.13 10.13
CA MET A 286 24.00 11.43 11.27
C MET A 286 25.46 11.85 11.53
N GLY A 287 26.18 12.32 10.50
CA GLY A 287 27.56 12.77 10.63
C GLY A 287 27.71 14.01 11.52
N ALA A 288 26.77 14.95 11.48
CA ALA A 288 26.85 16.18 12.27
C ALA A 288 26.60 15.93 13.76
N THR A 289 25.70 15.00 14.09
CA THR A 289 25.39 14.61 15.47
C THR A 289 26.52 13.79 16.09
N VAL A 290 27.16 12.91 15.32
CA VAL A 290 28.32 12.13 15.78
C VAL A 290 29.54 13.03 16.02
N LEU A 291 29.79 14.02 15.16
CA LEU A 291 30.87 15.01 15.34
C LEU A 291 30.66 15.90 16.58
N LEU A 292 29.41 16.27 16.87
CA LEU A 292 29.08 17.04 18.08
C LEU A 292 29.28 16.20 19.36
N CYS A 293 28.91 14.91 19.34
CA CYS A 293 29.13 13.98 20.46
C CYS A 293 30.62 13.69 20.69
N LEU A 294 31.42 13.57 19.62
CA LEU A 294 32.87 13.37 19.74
C LEU A 294 33.59 14.60 20.30
N ALA A 295 33.16 15.81 19.94
CA ALA A 295 33.71 17.05 20.48
C ALA A 295 33.43 17.21 21.99
N LEU A 296 32.25 16.79 22.45
CA LEU A 296 31.86 16.83 23.87
C LEU A 296 32.62 15.79 24.71
N MET A 297 32.92 14.62 24.15
CA MET A 297 33.72 13.58 24.82
C MET A 297 35.19 13.98 24.98
N LEU A 298 35.76 14.72 24.03
CA LEU A 298 37.17 15.16 24.07
C LEU A 298 37.42 16.30 25.09
N SER A 299 36.39 17.06 25.48
CA SER A 299 36.54 18.09 26.54
C SER A 299 36.45 17.54 27.97
N ALA A 300 35.98 16.30 28.15
CA ALA A 300 35.72 15.72 29.47
C ALA A 300 36.91 14.95 30.08
N CYS A 301 37.99 14.75 29.32
CA CYS A 301 39.21 14.08 29.81
C CYS A 301 40.35 15.07 29.98
N SER A 302 40.18 16.06 30.86
CA SER A 302 41.31 16.80 31.42
C SER A 302 41.08 17.11 32.91
N SER A 303 42.07 16.73 33.73
CA SER A 303 42.22 16.90 35.19
C SER A 303 41.37 15.98 36.09
N GLY A 304 41.90 15.29 37.11
CA GLY A 304 43.27 15.22 37.64
C GLY A 304 43.42 14.05 38.62
N SER A 305 44.63 13.49 38.69
CA SER A 305 45.00 12.38 39.58
C SER A 305 45.69 12.91 40.83
N GLY A 306 45.18 12.54 42.02
CA GLY A 306 45.84 12.68 43.31
C GLY A 306 46.17 11.30 43.89
N ALA A 307 47.42 11.13 44.31
CA ALA A 307 48.08 9.89 44.70
C ALA A 307 47.67 9.34 46.09
N ALA A 308 47.82 8.02 46.31
CA ALA A 308 48.92 7.43 47.10
C ALA A 308 48.59 6.03 47.68
N ASN A 309 49.56 5.10 47.46
CA ASN A 309 50.04 4.02 48.34
C ASN A 309 49.09 2.89 48.82
N SER A 310 49.50 1.62 49.01
CA SER A 310 50.75 0.89 48.78
C SER A 310 50.61 -0.59 49.24
N ILE A 311 51.23 -1.51 48.48
CA ILE A 311 52.06 -2.67 48.91
C ILE A 311 51.46 -4.07 49.26
N ALA A 312 52.09 -5.07 48.60
CA ALA A 312 52.40 -6.49 48.91
C ALA A 312 51.26 -7.51 49.11
N SER A 313 51.16 -8.67 48.43
CA SER A 313 52.08 -9.75 47.99
C SER A 313 52.16 -10.97 48.91
N SER A 314 51.82 -12.13 48.29
CA SER A 314 52.34 -13.50 48.47
C SER A 314 51.87 -14.43 49.61
N THR A 315 51.32 -15.57 49.15
CA THR A 315 51.56 -16.99 49.52
C THR A 315 50.93 -17.65 50.77
N SER A 316 50.27 -18.80 50.49
CA SER A 316 49.78 -19.90 51.34
C SER A 316 50.87 -20.49 52.28
N PRO A 317 50.58 -21.28 53.36
CA PRO A 317 49.89 -22.58 53.30
C PRO A 317 49.05 -23.05 54.55
N ALA A 318 48.27 -24.11 54.31
CA ALA A 318 47.90 -25.26 55.17
C ALA A 318 47.44 -25.11 56.66
N ALA A 319 46.19 -25.58 56.87
CA ALA A 319 45.71 -26.56 57.87
C ALA A 319 45.73 -26.27 59.40
N SER A 320 44.54 -26.23 60.00
CA SER A 320 44.17 -27.12 61.13
C SER A 320 42.66 -27.11 61.45
N THR A 321 42.20 -28.32 61.73
CA THR A 321 40.86 -28.89 61.92
C THR A 321 40.14 -28.50 63.23
N GLN A 322 38.80 -28.40 63.20
CA GLN A 322 37.80 -28.90 64.17
C GLN A 322 36.42 -28.28 63.85
N THR A 323 35.26 -28.95 63.72
CA THR A 323 34.84 -30.34 64.01
C THR A 323 33.48 -30.60 63.34
N GLN A 324 33.18 -31.90 63.11
CA GLN A 324 31.86 -32.57 63.06
C GLN A 324 31.29 -33.07 61.71
N ASN A 325 31.59 -34.35 61.48
CA ASN A 325 30.68 -35.48 61.27
C ASN A 325 29.74 -35.56 60.05
N ASN A 326 30.17 -36.43 59.13
CA ASN A 326 29.46 -37.58 58.53
C ASN A 326 28.22 -37.36 57.63
N SER A 327 28.54 -37.30 56.33
CA SER A 327 27.98 -37.93 55.10
C SER A 327 26.87 -39.00 55.19
N PRO A 328 26.13 -39.30 54.07
CA PRO A 328 26.48 -38.99 52.67
C PRO A 328 25.41 -38.34 51.77
N ALA A 329 25.94 -37.47 50.91
CA ALA A 329 25.66 -37.29 49.48
C ALA A 329 24.36 -37.84 48.87
N ALA A 330 23.51 -36.92 48.42
CA ALA A 330 22.89 -37.01 47.11
C ALA A 330 23.19 -35.69 46.37
N SER A 331 23.86 -35.79 45.23
CA SER A 331 24.14 -34.71 44.32
C SER A 331 22.83 -34.04 43.90
N GLN A 332 22.62 -32.77 44.24
CA GLN A 332 21.64 -31.94 43.56
C GLN A 332 22.35 -31.18 42.44
N THR A 333 22.29 -31.79 41.27
CA THR A 333 22.39 -31.13 39.99
C THR A 333 21.41 -29.95 39.99
N ASN A 334 21.91 -28.74 39.71
CA ASN A 334 21.06 -27.65 39.24
C ASN A 334 20.43 -28.13 37.93
N ALA A 335 19.21 -28.64 38.00
CA ALA A 335 18.40 -28.89 36.83
C ALA A 335 17.89 -27.53 36.34
N GLU A 336 18.32 -27.13 35.15
CA GLU A 336 17.54 -26.20 34.32
C GLU A 336 16.09 -26.70 34.27
N PRO A 337 15.07 -25.83 34.43
CA PRO A 337 13.69 -26.23 34.20
C PRO A 337 13.56 -26.74 32.76
N ALA A 338 12.87 -27.86 32.56
CA ALA A 338 12.62 -28.38 31.23
C ALA A 338 11.81 -27.37 30.40
N PRO A 339 12.09 -27.19 29.09
CA PRO A 339 11.33 -26.28 28.25
C PRO A 339 9.85 -26.70 28.21
N SER A 340 8.94 -25.74 28.37
CA SER A 340 7.50 -25.97 28.27
C SER A 340 7.14 -26.34 26.84
N VAL A 341 6.68 -27.57 26.63
CA VAL A 341 6.10 -28.03 25.37
C VAL A 341 4.69 -27.44 25.25
N TYR A 342 4.43 -26.71 24.17
CA TYR A 342 3.15 -26.12 23.84
C TYR A 342 2.53 -26.84 22.64
N THR A 343 1.23 -27.11 22.69
CA THR A 343 0.49 -27.67 21.55
C THR A 343 -0.26 -26.56 20.83
N ASP A 344 0.06 -26.35 19.56
CA ASP A 344 -0.49 -25.27 18.75
C ASP A 344 -1.91 -25.56 18.21
N SER A 345 -2.52 -24.60 17.51
CA SER A 345 -3.91 -24.73 17.02
C SER A 345 -4.08 -25.78 15.92
N GLN A 346 -2.99 -26.30 15.35
CA GLN A 346 -2.98 -27.40 14.38
C GLN A 346 -2.53 -28.73 15.01
N GLY A 347 -2.25 -28.75 16.31
CA GLY A 347 -1.86 -29.95 17.06
C GLY A 347 -0.35 -30.23 17.01
N HIS A 348 0.48 -29.28 16.59
CA HIS A 348 1.94 -29.44 16.63
C HIS A 348 2.49 -29.21 18.04
N GLU A 349 3.43 -30.04 18.47
CA GLU A 349 4.18 -29.83 19.71
C GLU A 349 5.41 -28.96 19.46
N VAL A 350 5.49 -27.82 20.13
CA VAL A 350 6.52 -26.80 19.95
C VAL A 350 7.18 -26.51 21.29
N GLN A 351 8.51 -26.53 21.32
CA GLN A 351 9.26 -26.07 22.50
C GLN A 351 9.36 -24.55 22.46
N LEU A 352 8.67 -23.88 23.38
CA LEU A 352 8.68 -22.42 23.44
C LEU A 352 9.93 -21.90 24.15
N PRO A 353 10.55 -20.80 23.68
CA PRO A 353 11.55 -20.08 24.45
C PRO A 353 10.88 -19.42 25.67
N GLU A 354 11.54 -19.44 26.84
CA GLU A 354 10.99 -18.82 28.07
C GLU A 354 10.73 -17.32 27.94
N SER A 355 11.52 -16.61 27.14
CA SER A 355 11.36 -15.17 26.88
C SER A 355 11.87 -14.81 25.49
N PRO A 356 11.04 -14.98 24.44
CA PRO A 356 11.46 -14.70 23.07
C PRO A 356 11.85 -13.23 22.91
N LYS A 357 12.98 -12.97 22.25
CA LYS A 357 13.55 -11.64 21.97
C LYS A 357 13.48 -11.27 20.50
N ARG A 358 13.37 -12.26 19.62
CA ARG A 358 13.44 -12.14 18.16
C ARG A 358 12.17 -12.74 17.54
N VAL A 359 11.03 -12.16 17.89
CA VAL A 359 9.72 -12.64 17.43
C VAL A 359 9.45 -12.18 16.01
N VAL A 360 9.03 -13.12 15.16
CA VAL A 360 8.43 -12.84 13.85
C VAL A 360 6.94 -13.15 13.90
N LEU A 361 6.11 -12.26 13.36
CA LEU A 361 4.66 -12.42 13.31
C LEU A 361 4.15 -12.35 11.86
N GLN A 362 3.51 -13.42 11.40
CA GLN A 362 2.67 -13.39 10.21
C GLN A 362 1.21 -13.36 10.64
N GLY A 363 0.51 -12.25 10.40
CA GLY A 363 -0.88 -12.09 10.80
C GLY A 363 -1.21 -10.68 11.24
N ASN A 364 -2.42 -10.51 11.79
CA ASN A 364 -2.97 -9.22 12.20
C ASN A 364 -2.84 -8.92 13.71
N SER A 365 -2.18 -9.78 14.49
CA SER A 365 -2.06 -9.65 15.96
C SER A 365 -0.85 -8.84 16.44
N ILE A 366 -0.39 -7.87 15.65
CA ILE A 366 0.81 -7.08 16.02
C ILE A 366 0.56 -6.21 17.25
N GLY A 367 -0.63 -5.63 17.37
CA GLY A 367 -0.96 -4.78 18.51
C GLY A 367 -1.02 -5.56 19.82
N ASP A 368 -1.34 -6.86 19.79
CA ASP A 368 -1.28 -7.70 20.99
C ASP A 368 0.15 -7.89 21.47
N LEU A 369 1.09 -8.16 20.55
CA LEU A 369 2.51 -8.26 20.88
C LEU A 369 3.02 -6.94 21.46
N LEU A 370 2.69 -5.82 20.82
CA LEU A 370 3.13 -4.50 21.27
C LEU A 370 2.53 -4.14 22.64
N ALA A 371 1.26 -4.47 22.90
CA ALA A 371 0.64 -4.29 24.21
C ALA A 371 1.34 -5.11 25.30
N LEU A 372 1.81 -6.31 24.97
CA LEU A 372 2.61 -7.17 25.86
C LEU A 372 4.09 -6.73 25.97
N GLY A 373 4.48 -5.64 25.32
CA GLY A 373 5.84 -5.11 25.33
C GLY A 373 6.82 -5.85 24.42
N ILE A 374 6.32 -6.65 23.46
CA ILE A 374 7.11 -7.40 22.49
C ILE A 374 7.13 -6.64 21.16
N GLN A 375 8.31 -6.14 20.78
CA GLN A 375 8.53 -5.56 19.45
C GLN A 375 8.97 -6.67 18.48
N PRO A 376 8.14 -7.07 17.50
CA PRO A 376 8.56 -8.07 16.52
C PRO A 376 9.70 -7.52 15.64
N ILE A 377 10.59 -8.40 15.20
CA ILE A 377 11.70 -8.07 14.29
C ILE A 377 11.32 -8.28 12.82
N GLY A 378 10.28 -9.09 12.56
CA GLY A 378 9.74 -9.32 11.23
C GLY A 378 8.23 -9.46 11.26
N VAL A 379 7.57 -8.90 10.26
CA VAL A 379 6.11 -8.75 10.21
C VAL A 379 5.58 -8.76 8.78
N ASP A 380 4.34 -9.20 8.60
CA ASP A 380 3.57 -8.97 7.37
C ASP A 380 3.04 -7.52 7.35
N ARG A 381 3.69 -6.64 6.57
CA ARG A 381 3.39 -5.19 6.62
C ARG A 381 1.99 -4.82 6.14
N ARG A 382 1.28 -5.71 5.46
CA ARG A 382 -0.09 -5.45 4.99
C ARG A 382 -1.05 -5.11 6.13
N PHE A 383 -0.80 -5.63 7.33
CA PHE A 383 -1.62 -5.37 8.52
C PHE A 383 -1.13 -4.19 9.38
N ILE A 384 0.04 -3.64 9.06
CA ILE A 384 0.64 -2.51 9.80
C ILE A 384 0.30 -1.19 9.13
N ASP A 385 0.39 -1.15 7.81
CA ASP A 385 0.23 0.07 7.03
C ASP A 385 -1.17 0.72 7.19
N GLU A 386 -2.15 -0.03 7.70
CA GLU A 386 -3.52 0.40 7.97
C GLU A 386 -3.87 0.47 9.46
N SER A 387 -2.93 0.24 10.40
CA SER A 387 -3.21 0.23 11.83
C SER A 387 -3.32 1.63 12.45
N VAL A 388 -3.90 1.72 13.67
CA VAL A 388 -4.15 3.01 14.34
C VAL A 388 -2.98 3.52 15.19
N TYR A 389 -2.03 2.66 15.53
CA TYR A 389 -0.93 2.95 16.47
C TYR A 389 0.46 2.93 15.82
N LEU A 390 0.58 2.61 14.53
CA LEU A 390 1.86 2.56 13.83
C LEU A 390 1.89 3.54 12.66
N ASP A 391 2.76 4.54 12.76
CA ASP A 391 3.21 5.24 11.56
C ASP A 391 4.20 4.34 10.81
N LYS A 392 4.22 4.42 9.47
CA LYS A 392 5.05 3.56 8.60
C LYS A 392 6.54 3.64 8.91
N GLU A 393 6.97 4.71 9.59
CA GLU A 393 8.35 4.98 9.99
C GLU A 393 8.71 4.52 11.42
N GLN A 394 7.74 4.10 12.24
CA GLN A 394 7.97 3.77 13.66
C GLN A 394 8.29 2.28 13.92
N THR A 395 7.84 1.36 13.07
CA THR A 395 8.22 -0.06 13.22
C THR A 395 9.61 -0.30 12.65
N LYS A 396 10.53 -0.75 13.50
CA LYS A 396 11.85 -1.27 13.07
C LYS A 396 11.79 -2.68 12.49
N ALA A 397 10.61 -3.29 12.46
CA ALA A 397 10.39 -4.64 11.97
C ALA A 397 10.56 -4.70 10.44
N GLN A 398 11.30 -5.71 9.98
CA GLN A 398 11.47 -5.97 8.55
C GLN A 398 10.18 -6.56 7.96
N ASP A 399 9.87 -6.20 6.72
CA ASP A 399 8.78 -6.84 5.99
C ASP A 399 9.18 -8.26 5.60
N ILE A 400 8.42 -9.25 6.07
CA ILE A 400 8.60 -10.66 5.64
C ILE A 400 7.81 -10.97 4.37
N GLY A 401 6.96 -10.07 3.89
CA GLY A 401 6.20 -10.20 2.65
C GLY A 401 5.03 -11.18 2.71
N PHE A 402 4.26 -11.22 1.61
CA PHE A 402 3.19 -12.19 1.41
C PHE A 402 3.20 -12.75 -0.03
N PRO A 403 3.31 -14.08 -0.22
CA PRO A 403 3.62 -15.11 0.79
C PRO A 403 4.95 -14.83 1.53
N THR A 404 5.15 -15.43 2.71
CA THR A 404 6.33 -15.19 3.54
C THR A 404 7.63 -15.50 2.79
N ASN A 405 8.55 -14.53 2.78
CA ASN A 405 9.89 -14.66 2.22
C ASN A 405 10.80 -15.40 3.21
N PHE A 406 11.14 -16.64 2.87
CA PHE A 406 11.99 -17.51 3.69
C PHE A 406 13.43 -16.98 3.85
N GLU A 407 13.98 -16.31 2.83
CA GLU A 407 15.33 -15.74 2.90
C GLU A 407 15.37 -14.61 3.93
N ALA A 408 14.38 -13.72 3.87
CA ALA A 408 14.21 -12.66 4.87
C ALA A 408 14.02 -13.24 6.28
N LEU A 409 13.32 -14.36 6.41
CA LEU A 409 13.12 -15.03 7.70
C LEU A 409 14.44 -15.62 8.25
N VAL A 410 15.26 -16.24 7.40
CA VAL A 410 16.58 -16.76 7.78
C VAL A 410 17.51 -15.65 8.23
N ASP A 411 17.55 -14.53 7.49
CA ASP A 411 18.37 -13.36 7.81
C ASP A 411 17.98 -12.74 9.16
N LEU A 412 16.69 -12.77 9.48
CA LEU A 412 16.16 -12.30 10.75
C LEU A 412 16.53 -13.21 11.92
N ALA A 413 16.92 -14.47 11.70
CA ALA A 413 17.27 -15.44 12.75
C ALA A 413 16.32 -15.37 13.97
N PRO A 414 15.01 -15.63 13.79
CA PRO A 414 14.04 -15.55 14.87
C PRO A 414 14.24 -16.64 15.92
N ASP A 415 13.93 -16.32 17.18
CA ASP A 415 13.86 -17.30 18.27
C ASP A 415 12.42 -17.82 18.48
N LEU A 416 11.45 -17.19 17.85
CA LEU A 416 10.05 -17.61 17.77
C LEU A 416 9.39 -17.03 16.51
N THR A 417 8.71 -17.87 15.74
CA THR A 417 7.84 -17.45 14.64
C THR A 417 6.38 -17.78 14.94
N MET A 418 5.51 -16.79 14.83
CA MET A 418 4.07 -16.93 15.07
C MET A 418 3.31 -16.79 13.75
N LEU A 419 2.52 -17.81 13.41
CA LEU A 419 1.71 -17.87 12.19
C LEU A 419 0.22 -17.80 12.55
N GLY A 420 -0.44 -16.68 12.23
CA GLY A 420 -1.89 -16.53 12.40
C GLY A 420 -2.72 -17.24 11.33
N TYR A 421 -2.07 -17.68 10.25
CA TYR A 421 -2.65 -18.51 9.19
C TYR A 421 -1.52 -19.27 8.49
N VAL A 422 -1.88 -20.39 7.85
CA VAL A 422 -0.90 -21.26 7.17
C VAL A 422 -1.27 -21.38 5.70
N LEU A 423 -0.33 -21.03 4.82
CA LEU A 423 -0.39 -21.33 3.40
C LEU A 423 0.21 -22.73 3.12
N ASP A 424 -0.07 -23.30 1.96
CA ASP A 424 0.33 -24.68 1.62
C ASP A 424 1.82 -24.96 1.90
N LYS A 425 2.09 -25.99 2.71
CA LYS A 425 3.42 -26.42 3.22
C LYS A 425 4.25 -25.37 3.97
N GLN A 426 3.69 -24.20 4.28
CA GLN A 426 4.45 -23.11 4.89
C GLN A 426 5.01 -23.49 6.26
N TYR A 427 4.24 -24.16 7.10
CA TYR A 427 4.67 -24.56 8.44
C TYR A 427 5.93 -25.45 8.39
N GLU A 428 5.98 -26.43 7.48
CA GLU A 428 7.11 -27.36 7.34
C GLU A 428 8.42 -26.64 7.03
N GLU A 429 8.38 -25.56 6.24
CA GLU A 429 9.57 -24.79 5.89
C GLU A 429 9.97 -23.79 6.99
N VAL A 430 9.00 -23.10 7.60
CA VAL A 430 9.26 -22.12 8.68
C VAL A 430 9.79 -22.82 9.94
N SER A 431 9.25 -24.00 10.28
CA SER A 431 9.68 -24.77 11.46
C SER A 431 11.12 -25.28 11.38
N LYS A 432 11.72 -25.37 10.18
CA LYS A 432 13.15 -25.67 10.01
C LYS A 432 14.06 -24.50 10.39
N ILE A 433 13.53 -23.27 10.46
CA ILE A 433 14.28 -22.04 10.72
C ILE A 433 14.24 -21.67 12.21
N SER A 434 13.07 -21.77 12.84
CA SER A 434 12.86 -21.39 14.24
C SER A 434 11.67 -22.13 14.86
N PRO A 435 11.57 -22.22 16.21
CA PRO A 435 10.34 -22.62 16.89
C PRO A 435 9.14 -21.86 16.30
N THR A 436 8.15 -22.59 15.80
CA THR A 436 7.05 -22.03 15.01
C THR A 436 5.73 -22.45 15.62
N VAL A 437 4.88 -21.48 15.93
CA VAL A 437 3.56 -21.70 16.53
C VAL A 437 2.49 -21.24 15.56
N VAL A 438 1.54 -22.11 15.25
CA VAL A 438 0.29 -21.71 14.59
C VAL A 438 -0.75 -21.38 15.66
N PHE A 439 -1.37 -20.20 15.56
CA PHE A 439 -2.43 -19.80 16.47
C PHE A 439 -3.63 -19.28 15.69
N ASP A 440 -4.83 -19.41 16.26
CA ASP A 440 -6.04 -18.89 15.64
C ASP A 440 -6.16 -17.38 15.92
N GLN A 441 -5.73 -16.58 14.94
CA GLN A 441 -5.83 -15.13 15.02
C GLN A 441 -7.27 -14.60 14.89
N SER A 442 -8.24 -15.45 14.52
CA SER A 442 -9.65 -15.06 14.36
C SER A 442 -10.46 -15.12 15.66
N LEU A 443 -9.86 -15.67 16.73
CA LEU A 443 -10.49 -15.70 18.05
C LEU A 443 -10.75 -14.29 18.60
N PRO A 444 -11.85 -14.09 19.35
CA PRO A 444 -12.12 -12.83 20.04
C PRO A 444 -10.96 -12.42 20.96
N LEU A 445 -10.78 -11.12 21.17
CA LEU A 445 -9.67 -10.58 21.98
C LEU A 445 -9.54 -11.25 23.37
N ALA A 446 -10.66 -11.50 24.04
CA ALA A 446 -10.72 -12.12 25.37
C ALA A 446 -10.17 -13.56 25.40
N GLU A 447 -10.27 -14.29 24.29
CA GLU A 447 -9.77 -15.67 24.16
C GLU A 447 -8.36 -15.70 23.56
N ARG A 448 -8.08 -14.77 22.64
CA ARG A 448 -6.85 -14.71 21.85
C ARG A 448 -5.67 -14.12 22.63
N LEU A 449 -5.88 -13.05 23.40
CA LEU A 449 -4.78 -12.40 24.14
C LEU A 449 -4.14 -13.32 25.20
N PRO A 450 -4.89 -14.15 25.95
CA PRO A 450 -4.30 -15.13 26.86
C PRO A 450 -3.43 -16.16 26.15
N ILE A 451 -3.86 -16.63 24.96
CA ILE A 451 -3.09 -17.58 24.13
C ILE A 451 -1.77 -16.93 23.68
N ILE A 452 -1.83 -15.70 23.16
CA ILE A 452 -0.62 -14.97 22.77
C ILE A 452 0.29 -14.73 23.97
N GLY A 453 -0.29 -14.37 25.13
CA GLY A 453 0.42 -14.22 26.39
C GLY A 453 1.14 -15.49 26.82
N GLU A 454 0.54 -16.67 26.63
CA GLU A 454 1.19 -17.95 26.88
C GLU A 454 2.37 -18.20 25.93
N ILE A 455 2.15 -18.00 24.62
CA ILE A 455 3.15 -18.22 23.58
C ILE A 455 4.43 -17.39 23.81
N VAL A 456 4.29 -16.15 24.31
CA VAL A 456 5.41 -15.23 24.51
C VAL A 456 5.88 -15.10 25.97
N GLY A 457 5.37 -15.93 26.88
CA GLY A 457 5.78 -15.93 28.29
C GLY A 457 5.33 -14.70 29.08
N LYS A 458 4.14 -14.18 28.76
CA LYS A 458 3.51 -12.95 29.27
C LYS A 458 2.06 -13.18 29.75
N GLN A 459 1.76 -14.34 30.34
CA GLN A 459 0.40 -14.72 30.76
C GLN A 459 -0.18 -13.75 31.80
N ALA A 460 0.63 -13.31 32.76
CA ALA A 460 0.20 -12.39 33.81
C ALA A 460 -0.13 -11.01 33.25
N GLU A 461 0.73 -10.49 32.36
CA GLU A 461 0.52 -9.22 31.67
C GLU A 461 -0.71 -9.27 30.75
N ALA A 462 -0.91 -10.35 29.99
CA ALA A 462 -2.09 -10.54 29.16
C ALA A 462 -3.39 -10.51 29.98
N LYS A 463 -3.41 -11.21 31.13
CA LYS A 463 -4.56 -11.20 32.04
C LYS A 463 -4.83 -9.81 32.62
N GLN A 464 -3.78 -9.07 32.98
CA GLN A 464 -3.92 -7.72 33.50
C GLN A 464 -4.46 -6.76 32.43
N LEU A 465 -3.92 -6.82 31.21
CA LEU A 465 -4.37 -5.98 30.08
C LEU A 465 -5.86 -6.20 29.77
N LEU A 466 -6.34 -7.44 29.78
CA LEU A 466 -7.78 -7.72 29.62
C LEU A 466 -8.62 -7.15 30.76
N ALA A 467 -8.18 -7.33 32.01
CA ALA A 467 -8.91 -6.79 33.16
C ALA A 467 -9.01 -5.26 33.12
N ASP A 468 -7.92 -4.59 32.71
CA ASP A 468 -7.88 -3.14 32.55
C ASP A 468 -8.78 -2.67 31.39
N TYR A 469 -8.76 -3.40 30.27
CA TYR A 469 -9.64 -3.16 29.13
C TYR A 469 -11.13 -3.30 29.50
N ASP A 470 -11.50 -4.38 30.17
CA ASP A 470 -12.89 -4.64 30.57
C ASP A 470 -13.40 -3.56 31.54
N ALA A 471 -12.56 -3.15 32.50
CA ALA A 471 -12.88 -2.06 33.42
C ALA A 471 -13.03 -0.70 32.69
N LYS A 472 -12.15 -0.42 31.72
CA LYS A 472 -12.21 0.80 30.91
C LYS A 472 -13.45 0.81 30.01
N ALA A 473 -13.78 -0.32 29.39
CA ALA A 473 -14.97 -0.48 28.54
C ALA A 473 -16.26 -0.28 29.34
N GLU A 474 -16.38 -0.92 30.50
CA GLU A 474 -17.55 -0.77 31.37
C GLU A 474 -17.71 0.68 31.85
N ASN A 475 -16.60 1.35 32.21
CA ASN A 475 -16.63 2.77 32.57
C ASN A 475 -17.07 3.65 31.39
N MET A 476 -16.53 3.43 30.19
CA MET A 476 -16.93 4.14 28.97
C MET A 476 -18.43 3.99 28.71
N TRP A 477 -18.96 2.76 28.74
CA TRP A 477 -20.39 2.50 28.55
C TRP A 477 -21.24 3.18 29.62
N SER A 478 -20.85 3.09 30.90
CA SER A 478 -21.52 3.76 32.01
C SER A 478 -21.62 5.27 31.79
N GLU A 479 -20.54 5.92 31.34
CA GLU A 479 -20.54 7.35 31.05
C GLU A 479 -21.40 7.71 29.84
N LEU A 480 -21.44 6.87 28.80
CA LEU A 480 -22.34 7.08 27.65
C LEU A 480 -23.81 6.99 28.03
N HIS A 481 -24.19 6.05 28.91
CA HIS A 481 -25.54 5.95 29.48
C HIS A 481 -25.88 7.18 30.33
N LYS A 482 -24.98 7.58 31.26
CA LYS A 482 -25.18 8.77 32.11
C LYS A 482 -25.31 10.07 31.31
N ALA A 483 -24.55 10.20 30.23
CA ALA A 483 -24.59 11.35 29.33
C ALA A 483 -25.83 11.37 28.41
N GLY A 484 -26.69 10.32 28.46
CA GLY A 484 -27.84 10.18 27.59
C GLY A 484 -27.47 9.99 26.11
N LYS A 485 -26.25 9.53 25.83
CA LYS A 485 -25.74 9.27 24.47
C LYS A 485 -26.12 7.87 23.96
N LEU A 486 -26.37 6.96 24.91
CA LEU A 486 -26.90 5.62 24.68
C LEU A 486 -28.11 5.42 25.60
N THR A 487 -29.23 4.97 25.04
CA THR A 487 -30.38 4.55 25.84
C THR A 487 -30.37 3.04 26.08
N GLU A 488 -30.90 2.60 27.22
CA GLU A 488 -31.02 1.17 27.52
C GLU A 488 -31.83 0.44 26.43
N GLY A 489 -31.25 -0.61 25.86
CA GLY A 489 -31.86 -1.39 24.78
C GLY A 489 -31.78 -0.74 23.39
N GLU A 490 -31.08 0.39 23.21
CA GLU A 490 -30.91 1.00 21.88
C GLU A 490 -30.23 0.03 20.92
N THR A 491 -30.79 -0.10 19.73
CA THR A 491 -30.33 -1.05 18.72
C THR A 491 -29.34 -0.41 17.74
N ALA A 492 -28.32 -1.16 17.34
CA ALA A 492 -27.36 -0.73 16.33
C ALA A 492 -27.15 -1.78 15.24
N VAL A 493 -26.87 -1.31 14.02
CA VAL A 493 -26.44 -2.15 12.90
C VAL A 493 -25.07 -1.68 12.44
N VAL A 494 -24.13 -2.63 12.33
CA VAL A 494 -22.76 -2.38 11.86
C VAL A 494 -22.60 -2.88 10.44
N LEU A 495 -22.12 -2.00 9.56
CA LEU A 495 -21.87 -2.28 8.16
C LEU A 495 -20.40 -2.05 7.81
N ILE A 496 -19.86 -2.88 6.93
CA ILE A 496 -18.55 -2.70 6.33
C ILE A 496 -18.65 -2.74 4.80
N TYR A 497 -17.91 -1.85 4.15
CA TYR A 497 -17.70 -1.85 2.71
C TYR A 497 -16.40 -2.57 2.37
N TYR A 498 -16.47 -3.60 1.54
CA TYR A 498 -15.28 -4.27 0.99
C TYR A 498 -15.08 -3.96 -0.50
N TRP A 499 -13.83 -4.19 -0.93
CA TRP A 499 -13.11 -3.99 -2.21
C TRP A 499 -13.86 -4.03 -3.57
N SER A 500 -15.17 -4.30 -3.62
CA SER A 500 -15.96 -4.49 -4.85
C SER A 500 -17.35 -3.86 -4.84
N LYS A 501 -17.63 -2.89 -3.95
CA LYS A 501 -18.92 -2.16 -3.80
C LYS A 501 -19.99 -2.88 -2.99
N ASP A 502 -19.66 -4.05 -2.45
CA ASP A 502 -20.59 -4.88 -1.71
C ASP A 502 -20.57 -4.49 -0.22
N MET A 503 -21.75 -4.44 0.36
CA MET A 503 -21.97 -4.11 1.76
C MET A 503 -22.12 -5.39 2.55
N TYR A 504 -21.47 -5.48 3.70
CA TYR A 504 -21.60 -6.62 4.59
C TYR A 504 -22.05 -6.17 5.96
N LEU A 505 -23.01 -6.89 6.52
CA LEU A 505 -23.45 -6.73 7.90
C LEU A 505 -22.51 -7.49 8.82
N MET A 506 -22.04 -6.82 9.88
CA MET A 506 -21.18 -7.40 10.89
C MET A 506 -21.95 -7.69 12.18
N LYS A 507 -21.99 -8.97 12.58
CA LYS A 507 -22.51 -9.41 13.89
C LYS A 507 -21.39 -9.57 14.92
N THR A 508 -20.18 -9.88 14.47
CA THR A 508 -19.01 -10.17 15.31
C THR A 508 -17.75 -9.59 14.67
N GLY A 509 -16.68 -9.52 15.45
CA GLY A 509 -15.36 -9.07 15.01
C GLY A 509 -15.22 -7.56 14.97
N GLY A 510 -14.00 -7.08 15.25
CA GLY A 510 -13.64 -5.67 15.11
C GLY A 510 -14.57 -4.73 15.88
N LEU A 511 -15.11 -3.70 15.19
CA LEU A 511 -16.00 -2.72 15.81
C LEU A 511 -17.28 -3.37 16.37
N ALA A 512 -17.82 -4.41 15.72
CA ALA A 512 -19.04 -5.07 16.16
C ALA A 512 -18.86 -5.77 17.52
N SER A 513 -17.68 -6.37 17.78
CA SER A 513 -17.36 -6.99 19.07
C SER A 513 -17.46 -6.00 20.23
N LEU A 514 -16.99 -4.75 20.04
CA LEU A 514 -17.11 -3.71 21.07
C LEU A 514 -18.57 -3.25 21.21
N LEU A 515 -19.23 -2.93 20.10
CA LEU A 515 -20.57 -2.33 20.12
C LEU A 515 -21.63 -3.27 20.72
N TYR A 516 -21.51 -4.58 20.51
CA TYR A 516 -22.47 -5.58 20.98
C TYR A 516 -22.10 -6.22 22.33
N GLN A 517 -21.24 -5.57 23.11
CA GLN A 517 -21.02 -5.93 24.51
C GLN A 517 -22.31 -5.77 25.34
N GLN A 518 -22.37 -6.44 26.50
CA GLN A 518 -23.55 -6.47 27.36
C GLN A 518 -24.08 -5.07 27.74
N SER A 519 -23.18 -4.13 28.02
CA SER A 519 -23.50 -2.74 28.39
C SER A 519 -23.61 -1.79 27.18
N GLY A 520 -23.37 -2.30 25.97
CA GLY A 520 -23.38 -1.56 24.71
C GLY A 520 -24.74 -1.58 23.99
N TYR A 521 -24.69 -1.55 22.67
CA TYR A 521 -25.86 -1.61 21.80
C TYR A 521 -26.41 -3.03 21.68
N GLN A 522 -27.70 -3.15 21.43
CA GLN A 522 -28.34 -4.41 21.10
C GLN A 522 -28.41 -4.62 19.59
N MET A 523 -28.37 -5.87 19.14
CA MET A 523 -28.82 -6.20 17.78
C MET A 523 -30.36 -6.13 17.75
N SER A 524 -30.94 -5.62 16.67
CA SER A 524 -32.38 -5.76 16.46
C SER A 524 -32.75 -7.23 16.24
N GLU A 525 -33.99 -7.60 16.55
CA GLU A 525 -34.48 -8.98 16.34
C GLU A 525 -34.22 -9.47 14.91
N ARG A 526 -34.41 -8.57 13.94
CA ARG A 526 -34.15 -8.90 12.54
C ARG A 526 -32.68 -9.22 12.28
N VAL A 527 -31.76 -8.44 12.83
CA VAL A 527 -30.31 -8.69 12.68
C VAL A 527 -29.87 -9.97 13.39
N LYS A 528 -30.51 -10.32 14.52
CA LYS A 528 -30.24 -11.60 15.21
C LYS A 528 -30.59 -12.81 14.35
N GLU A 529 -31.72 -12.76 13.65
CA GLU A 529 -32.21 -13.84 12.76
C GLU A 529 -31.39 -14.02 11.48
N LEU A 530 -30.67 -12.99 11.04
CA LEU A 530 -29.88 -13.06 9.81
C LEU A 530 -28.67 -13.98 10.00
N GLU A 531 -28.58 -14.99 9.15
CA GLU A 531 -27.45 -15.91 9.08
C GLU A 531 -26.75 -15.75 7.72
N PRO A 532 -25.42 -15.92 7.66
CA PRO A 532 -24.71 -15.87 6.40
C PRO A 532 -25.15 -17.01 5.48
N ALA A 533 -25.08 -16.78 4.17
CA ALA A 533 -25.35 -17.84 3.20
C ALA A 533 -24.40 -19.03 3.42
N ALA A 534 -24.86 -20.25 3.16
CA ALA A 534 -24.06 -21.45 3.34
C ALA A 534 -22.72 -21.34 2.59
N GLY A 535 -21.60 -21.42 3.32
CA GLY A 535 -20.24 -21.28 2.78
C GLY A 535 -19.71 -19.84 2.68
N SER A 536 -20.47 -18.84 3.11
CA SER A 536 -20.00 -17.45 3.27
C SER A 536 -19.75 -17.16 4.76
N PRO A 537 -18.63 -16.53 5.13
CA PRO A 537 -18.44 -16.02 6.50
C PRO A 537 -19.14 -14.67 6.74
N TYR A 538 -19.72 -14.05 5.70
CA TYR A 538 -20.31 -12.71 5.78
C TYR A 538 -21.77 -12.68 5.33
N ILE A 539 -22.54 -11.76 5.92
CA ILE A 539 -23.93 -11.46 5.54
C ILE A 539 -23.90 -10.30 4.54
N GLU A 540 -24.01 -10.61 3.25
CA GLU A 540 -24.06 -9.60 2.19
C GLU A 540 -25.40 -8.86 2.21
N VAL A 541 -25.35 -7.54 2.11
CA VAL A 541 -26.51 -6.65 2.05
C VAL A 541 -26.62 -6.10 0.64
N SER A 542 -27.57 -6.62 -0.15
CA SER A 542 -27.90 -6.03 -1.44
C SER A 542 -28.63 -4.69 -1.24
N LYS A 543 -28.59 -3.81 -2.24
CA LYS A 543 -29.29 -2.51 -2.16
C LYS A 543 -30.78 -2.73 -1.86
N GLU A 544 -31.42 -3.69 -2.52
CA GLU A 544 -32.85 -3.99 -2.41
C GLU A 544 -33.27 -4.48 -1.02
N LEU A 545 -32.35 -5.14 -0.29
CA LEU A 545 -32.62 -5.70 1.04
C LEU A 545 -32.27 -4.74 2.19
N MET A 546 -31.76 -3.54 1.90
CA MET A 546 -31.33 -2.60 2.95
C MET A 546 -32.42 -2.25 3.95
N HIS A 547 -33.67 -2.04 3.52
CA HIS A 547 -34.77 -1.73 4.45
C HIS A 547 -35.16 -2.89 5.35
N ASP A 548 -34.89 -4.11 4.89
CA ASP A 548 -35.22 -5.33 5.60
C ASP A 548 -34.08 -5.77 6.52
N MET A 549 -32.85 -5.31 6.28
CA MET A 549 -31.64 -5.70 7.03
C MET A 549 -31.10 -4.60 7.93
N LEU A 550 -31.25 -3.33 7.56
CA LEU A 550 -30.71 -2.17 8.27
C LEU A 550 -31.73 -1.58 9.25
N ILE A 551 -32.36 -2.46 10.02
CA ILE A 551 -33.36 -2.09 11.01
C ILE A 551 -32.66 -1.94 12.36
N GLY A 552 -32.41 -0.70 12.77
CA GLY A 552 -31.88 -0.34 14.08
C GLY A 552 -32.01 1.16 14.35
N ASP A 553 -31.89 1.55 15.61
CA ASP A 553 -31.95 2.96 16.02
C ASP A 553 -30.75 3.74 15.51
N ARG A 554 -29.58 3.08 15.39
CA ARG A 554 -28.32 3.67 14.95
C ARG A 554 -27.62 2.81 13.88
N LEU A 555 -26.94 3.46 12.94
CA LEU A 555 -26.09 2.82 11.94
C LEU A 555 -24.62 3.18 12.17
N PHE A 556 -23.76 2.17 12.22
CA PHE A 556 -22.31 2.33 12.15
C PHE A 556 -21.80 1.84 10.81
N ILE A 557 -21.03 2.67 10.11
CA ILE A 557 -20.56 2.39 8.76
C ILE A 557 -19.04 2.47 8.73
N LEU A 558 -18.42 1.30 8.59
CA LEU A 558 -17.01 1.15 8.32
C LEU A 558 -16.73 1.42 6.84
N TYR A 559 -15.98 2.50 6.59
CA TYR A 559 -15.66 2.94 5.23
C TYR A 559 -14.15 2.75 4.94
N PRO A 560 -13.78 2.02 3.87
CA PRO A 560 -12.39 1.85 3.47
C PRO A 560 -11.87 3.10 2.75
N HIS A 561 -10.58 3.39 2.90
CA HIS A 561 -9.85 4.40 2.12
C HIS A 561 -9.52 3.86 0.71
N ASN A 562 -10.54 3.52 -0.08
CA ASN A 562 -10.34 3.19 -1.49
C ASN A 562 -11.37 3.91 -2.39
N GLU A 563 -10.90 4.43 -3.52
CA GLU A 563 -11.67 5.30 -4.40
C GLU A 563 -12.96 4.64 -4.95
N ASP A 564 -12.95 3.32 -5.17
CA ASP A 564 -14.09 2.58 -5.73
C ASP A 564 -15.22 2.39 -4.71
N ALA A 565 -14.89 2.06 -3.46
CA ALA A 565 -15.85 1.95 -2.36
C ALA A 565 -16.37 3.33 -1.96
N GLU A 566 -15.51 4.35 -1.93
CA GLU A 566 -15.93 5.74 -1.67
C GLU A 566 -16.93 6.24 -2.73
N ALA A 567 -16.68 5.96 -4.02
CA ALA A 567 -17.58 6.35 -5.10
C ALA A 567 -18.94 5.62 -5.01
N SER A 568 -18.91 4.31 -4.76
CA SER A 568 -20.14 3.52 -4.58
C SER A 568 -20.94 3.98 -3.36
N PHE A 569 -20.25 4.31 -2.27
CA PHE A 569 -20.86 4.82 -1.05
C PHE A 569 -21.49 6.19 -1.27
N ALA A 570 -20.78 7.11 -1.93
CA ALA A 570 -21.31 8.43 -2.28
C ALA A 570 -22.55 8.33 -3.17
N GLU A 571 -22.60 7.38 -4.10
CA GLU A 571 -23.81 7.11 -4.89
C GLU A 571 -24.96 6.62 -4.00
N LEU A 572 -24.70 5.70 -3.06
CA LEU A 572 -25.70 5.21 -2.13
C LEU A 572 -26.32 6.33 -1.29
N LEU A 573 -25.50 7.24 -0.75
CA LEU A 573 -25.95 8.35 0.08
C LEU A 573 -27.01 9.23 -0.62
N GLU A 574 -26.98 9.29 -1.95
CA GLU A 574 -27.93 10.08 -2.73
C GLU A 574 -29.26 9.37 -3.01
N THR A 575 -29.31 8.06 -2.85
CA THR A 575 -30.51 7.26 -3.14
C THR A 575 -31.67 7.59 -2.20
N SER A 576 -32.90 7.53 -2.73
CA SER A 576 -34.12 7.60 -1.91
C SER A 576 -34.18 6.48 -0.89
N LEU A 577 -33.62 5.32 -1.24
CA LEU A 577 -33.50 4.15 -0.39
C LEU A 577 -32.70 4.49 0.88
N TRP A 578 -31.47 4.97 0.74
CA TRP A 578 -30.66 5.43 1.88
C TRP A 578 -31.37 6.48 2.73
N LYS A 579 -31.86 7.56 2.10
CA LYS A 579 -32.53 8.68 2.77
C LYS A 579 -33.81 8.28 3.51
N SER A 580 -34.38 7.11 3.19
CA SER A 580 -35.62 6.64 3.80
C SER A 580 -35.43 5.78 5.06
N LEU A 581 -34.19 5.33 5.34
CA LEU A 581 -33.86 4.50 6.50
C LEU A 581 -34.14 5.24 7.83
N PRO A 582 -34.67 4.56 8.87
CA PRO A 582 -35.01 5.20 10.14
C PRO A 582 -33.84 5.93 10.81
N ALA A 583 -32.68 5.26 10.94
CA ALA A 583 -31.47 5.84 11.52
C ALA A 583 -30.93 7.03 10.72
N VAL A 584 -31.10 7.03 9.39
CA VAL A 584 -30.71 8.16 8.53
C VAL A 584 -31.63 9.36 8.77
N LYS A 585 -32.95 9.14 8.86
CA LYS A 585 -33.91 10.22 9.15
C LYS A 585 -33.75 10.83 10.53
N SER A 586 -33.35 10.02 11.52
CA SER A 586 -33.11 10.47 12.89
C SER A 586 -31.72 11.07 13.10
N GLY A 587 -30.87 11.10 12.05
CA GLY A 587 -29.50 11.61 12.14
C GLY A 587 -28.56 10.72 12.97
N LYS A 588 -28.94 9.46 13.23
CA LYS A 588 -28.17 8.49 14.03
C LYS A 588 -27.31 7.61 13.13
N VAL A 589 -26.43 8.23 12.34
CA VAL A 589 -25.46 7.53 11.48
C VAL A 589 -24.05 7.94 11.87
N THR A 590 -23.22 6.97 12.23
CA THR A 590 -21.84 7.19 12.64
C THR A 590 -20.90 6.54 11.62
N PHE A 591 -20.00 7.36 11.06
CA PHE A 591 -18.98 6.92 10.11
C PHE A 591 -17.69 6.58 10.84
N VAL A 592 -17.14 5.40 10.56
CA VAL A 592 -15.94 4.88 11.23
C VAL A 592 -14.92 4.45 10.17
N GLU A 593 -13.68 4.91 10.29
CA GLU A 593 -12.61 4.47 9.39
C GLU A 593 -12.32 2.97 9.59
N THR A 594 -12.06 2.22 8.50
CA THR A 594 -11.78 0.77 8.59
C THR A 594 -10.57 0.39 9.44
N LYS A 595 -9.63 1.30 9.66
CA LYS A 595 -8.50 1.08 10.59
C LYS A 595 -8.96 0.76 12.02
N TRP A 596 -10.16 1.20 12.42
CA TRP A 596 -10.74 0.89 13.73
C TRP A 596 -11.41 -0.48 13.79
N ASN A 597 -11.36 -1.25 12.70
CA ASN A 597 -11.96 -2.58 12.65
C ASN A 597 -10.99 -3.70 13.06
N TYR A 598 -9.73 -3.39 13.36
CA TYR A 598 -8.82 -4.37 13.93
C TYR A 598 -9.19 -4.66 15.40
N GLU A 599 -9.09 -5.93 15.79
CA GLU A 599 -9.46 -6.44 17.12
C GLU A 599 -8.23 -6.81 17.96
N ASP A 600 -7.06 -6.29 17.59
CA ASP A 600 -5.87 -6.37 18.44
C ASP A 600 -6.03 -5.50 19.70
N MET A 601 -5.28 -5.83 20.74
CA MET A 601 -5.37 -5.18 22.05
C MET A 601 -5.18 -3.66 21.98
N LEU A 602 -4.21 -3.16 21.22
CA LEU A 602 -3.94 -1.72 21.13
C LEU A 602 -5.05 -0.99 20.38
N THR A 603 -5.51 -1.52 19.24
CA THR A 603 -6.63 -0.92 18.49
C THR A 603 -7.87 -0.87 19.37
N SER A 604 -8.18 -1.98 20.05
CA SER A 604 -9.36 -2.11 20.91
C SER A 604 -9.32 -1.14 22.08
N ASP A 605 -8.18 -1.01 22.77
CA ASP A 605 -8.05 -0.05 23.89
C ASP A 605 -8.18 1.41 23.43
N MET A 606 -7.57 1.76 22.29
CA MET A 606 -7.67 3.10 21.71
C MET A 606 -9.09 3.42 21.24
N LEU A 607 -9.82 2.41 20.75
CA LEU A 607 -11.20 2.56 20.31
C LEU A 607 -12.14 2.93 21.47
N LEU A 608 -11.85 2.51 22.71
CA LEU A 608 -12.61 2.92 23.90
C LEU A 608 -12.54 4.44 24.13
N ASP A 609 -11.42 5.08 23.79
CA ASP A 609 -11.28 6.55 23.90
C ASP A 609 -11.87 7.28 22.68
N GLU A 610 -11.91 6.63 21.52
CA GLU A 610 -12.36 7.22 20.27
C GLU A 610 -13.88 7.12 20.06
N LEU A 611 -14.50 6.00 20.45
CA LEU A 611 -15.93 5.76 20.26
C LEU A 611 -16.80 6.90 20.84
N PRO A 612 -16.57 7.42 22.07
CA PRO A 612 -17.34 8.55 22.58
C PRO A 612 -17.23 9.81 21.72
N LYS A 613 -16.08 10.04 21.06
CA LYS A 613 -15.87 11.18 20.16
C LYS A 613 -16.62 10.99 18.85
N LEU A 614 -16.64 9.76 18.32
CA LEU A 614 -17.40 9.41 17.13
C LEU A 614 -18.92 9.59 17.34
N LEU A 615 -19.41 9.36 18.57
CA LEU A 615 -20.80 9.57 18.95
C LEU A 615 -21.16 11.04 19.23
N ALA A 616 -20.17 11.94 19.28
CA ALA A 616 -20.37 13.37 19.52
C ALA A 616 -20.56 14.18 18.22
N GLN A 617 -20.24 13.59 17.07
CA GLN A 617 -20.47 14.14 15.72
C GLN A 617 -21.93 13.94 15.31
#